data_AF-A0ABD5VSH9-F1
#
_entry.id   AF-A0ABD5VSH9-F1
#
_cell.length_a   1.000
_cell.length_b   1.000
_cell.length_c   1.000
_cell.angle_alpha   90.00
_cell.angle_beta   90.00
_cell.angle_gamma   90.00
#
_symmetry.space_group_name_H-M   'P 1'
#
loop_
_entity.id
_entity.type
_entity.pdbx_description
1 polymer ?
#
loop_
_entity_poly.entity_id
_entity_poly.type
_entity_poly.pdbx_seq_one_letter_code
_entity_poly.pdbx_strand_id
1 'polypeptide(L)'
;MLEPQGSLVVGFVDKTSPFGRDYQGLQDDTPFYRDATFLSTGDLVTAMAAVGFESLSFAQTVFRDPAATSDPDPVRDGYGDGSFVVVRGEVPVEG
;
A
#
# COMPACT_ATOMS: atom_id res chain seq x y z
N MET A 1 18.11 -8.70 4.59
CA MET A 1 18.35 -9.28 3.25
C MET A 1 17.33 -10.40 3.09
N LEU A 2 16.66 -10.52 1.95
CA LEU A 2 15.74 -11.62 1.68
C LEU A 2 16.52 -12.77 1.07
N GLU A 3 16.15 -14.00 1.41
CA GLU A 3 16.65 -15.20 0.73
C GLU A 3 16.15 -15.22 -0.73
N PRO A 4 16.85 -15.95 -1.64
CA PRO A 4 16.32 -16.22 -2.98
C PRO A 4 14.91 -16.82 -2.90
N GLN A 5 14.02 -16.41 -3.81
CA GLN A 5 12.58 -16.76 -3.80
C GLN A 5 11.79 -16.22 -2.58
N GLY A 6 12.42 -15.38 -1.75
CA GLY A 6 11.75 -14.64 -0.69
C GLY A 6 10.76 -13.62 -1.25
N SER A 7 9.86 -13.13 -0.39
CA SER A 7 8.88 -12.10 -0.77
C SER A 7 8.92 -10.92 0.17
N LEU A 8 8.77 -9.73 -0.40
CA LEU A 8 8.46 -8.50 0.33
C LEU A 8 6.95 -8.28 0.28
N VAL A 9 6.33 -8.00 1.42
CA VAL A 9 4.92 -7.60 1.52
C VAL A 9 4.85 -6.22 2.17
N VAL A 10 4.22 -5.27 1.49
CA VAL A 10 4.07 -3.88 1.97
C VAL A 10 2.59 -3.55 2.03
N GLY A 11 2.11 -3.19 3.22
CA GLY A 11 0.78 -2.63 3.44
C GLY A 11 0.86 -1.13 3.67
N PHE A 12 0.07 -0.34 2.95
CA PHE A 12 0.10 1.12 3.02
C PHE A 12 -1.26 1.73 2.65
N VAL A 13 -1.43 3.01 3.00
CA VAL A 13 -2.59 3.80 2.56
C VAL A 13 -2.23 4.49 1.25
N ASP A 14 -2.97 4.20 0.17
CA ASP A 14 -2.68 4.81 -1.13
C ASP A 14 -3.00 6.32 -1.07
N LYS A 15 -2.03 7.18 -1.38
CA LYS A 15 -2.21 8.65 -1.35
C LYS A 15 -3.32 9.16 -2.27
N THR A 16 -3.71 8.37 -3.27
CA THR A 16 -4.78 8.71 -4.22
C THR A 16 -6.15 8.18 -3.79
N SER A 17 -6.22 7.43 -2.69
CA SER A 17 -7.48 6.98 -2.09
C SER A 17 -8.17 8.10 -1.27
N PRO A 18 -9.46 7.93 -0.90
CA PRO A 18 -10.14 8.87 -0.01
C PRO A 18 -9.37 9.17 1.28
N PHE A 19 -9.02 8.14 2.08
CA PHE A 19 -8.28 8.36 3.33
C PHE A 19 -6.84 8.83 3.11
N GLY A 20 -6.20 8.41 2.02
CA GLY A 20 -4.88 8.93 1.67
C GLY A 20 -4.89 10.45 1.45
N ARG A 21 -5.93 10.99 0.80
CA ARG A 21 -6.10 12.44 0.62
C ARG A 21 -6.37 13.15 1.94
N ASP A 22 -7.23 12.57 2.79
CA ASP A 22 -7.54 13.14 4.11
C ASP A 22 -6.28 13.21 4.99
N TYR A 23 -5.48 12.13 5.03
CA TYR A 23 -4.25 12.09 5.84
C TYR A 23 -3.15 13.02 5.31
N GLN A 24 -3.04 13.21 3.99
CA GLN A 24 -2.17 14.24 3.43
C GLN A 24 -2.60 15.64 3.86
N GLY A 25 -3.91 15.91 3.92
CA GLY A 25 -4.44 17.19 4.42
C GLY A 25 -4.09 17.45 5.89
N LEU A 26 -3.91 16.39 6.68
CA LEU A 26 -3.54 16.45 8.10
C LEU A 26 -2.02 16.45 8.35
N GLN A 27 -1.19 16.40 7.30
CA GLN A 27 0.25 16.20 7.42
C GLN A 27 0.91 17.22 8.36
N ASP A 28 0.65 18.51 8.18
CA ASP A 28 1.26 19.55 9.01
C ASP A 28 0.64 19.64 10.41
N ASP A 29 -0.61 19.18 10.54
CA ASP A 29 -1.45 19.33 11.74
C ASP A 29 -1.20 18.25 12.79
N THR A 30 -0.75 17.07 12.40
CA THR A 30 -0.50 15.95 13.32
C THR A 30 0.94 15.46 13.29
N PRO A 31 1.57 15.24 14.47
CA PRO A 31 2.90 14.63 14.53
C PRO A 31 2.94 13.22 13.93
N PHE A 32 1.79 12.56 13.78
CA PHE A 32 1.72 11.22 13.21
C PHE A 32 1.98 11.20 11.69
N TYR A 33 1.53 12.22 10.95
CA TYR A 33 1.69 12.29 9.50
C TYR A 33 2.76 13.28 9.04
N ARG A 34 3.21 14.19 9.91
CA ARG A 34 4.19 15.24 9.58
C ARG A 34 5.40 14.74 8.80
N ASP A 35 6.02 13.68 9.29
CA ASP A 35 7.23 13.10 8.69
C ASP A 35 6.93 11.92 7.76
N ALA A 36 5.65 11.66 7.45
CA ALA A 36 5.25 10.56 6.57
C ALA A 36 5.51 10.90 5.10
N THR A 37 6.00 9.91 4.34
CA THR A 37 6.03 9.97 2.88
C THR A 37 4.79 9.30 2.33
N PHE A 38 3.94 10.07 1.65
CA PHE A 38 2.73 9.56 1.02
C PHE A 38 3.03 9.02 -0.39
N LEU A 39 2.73 7.75 -0.61
CA LEU A 39 2.95 7.04 -1.88
C LEU A 39 1.63 6.59 -2.49
N SER A 40 1.53 6.67 -3.82
CA SER A 40 0.51 5.93 -4.57
C SER A 40 0.99 4.50 -4.82
N THR A 41 0.06 3.62 -5.19
CA THR A 41 0.43 2.28 -5.65
C THR A 41 1.42 2.32 -6.83
N GLY A 42 1.25 3.28 -7.75
CA GLY A 42 2.18 3.46 -8.88
C GLY A 42 3.60 3.84 -8.46
N ASP A 43 3.74 4.71 -7.44
CA ASP A 43 5.05 5.09 -6.90
C ASP A 43 5.77 3.88 -6.29
N LEU A 44 5.02 3.07 -5.52
CA LEU A 44 5.56 1.90 -4.85
C LEU A 44 5.95 0.81 -5.85
N VAL A 45 5.11 0.56 -6.87
CA VAL A 45 5.42 -0.38 -7.97
C VAL A 45 6.69 0.04 -8.70
N THR A 46 6.83 1.34 -9.00
CA THR A 46 8.05 1.87 -9.66
C THR A 46 9.28 1.66 -8.78
N ALA A 47 9.19 1.95 -7.48
CA ALA A 47 10.29 1.77 -6.54
C ALA A 47 10.69 0.29 -6.38
N MET A 48 9.71 -0.62 -6.30
CA MET A 48 9.93 -2.06 -6.19
C MET A 48 10.60 -2.61 -7.45
N ALA A 49 10.11 -2.22 -8.64
CA ALA A 49 10.71 -2.63 -9.91
C ALA A 49 12.14 -2.12 -10.07
N ALA A 50 12.43 -0.88 -9.62
CA ALA A 50 13.76 -0.30 -9.69
C ALA A 50 14.82 -1.06 -8.87
N VAL A 51 14.41 -1.83 -7.86
CA VAL A 51 15.30 -2.69 -7.06
C VAL A 51 15.16 -4.17 -7.39
N GLY A 52 14.45 -4.51 -8.47
CA GLY A 52 14.40 -5.84 -9.06
C GLY A 52 13.30 -6.76 -8.54
N PHE A 53 12.31 -6.28 -7.76
CA PHE A 53 11.18 -7.14 -7.39
C PHE A 53 10.28 -7.44 -8.61
N GLU A 54 9.86 -8.69 -8.71
CA GLU A 54 9.02 -9.20 -9.80
C GLU A 54 7.72 -9.84 -9.26
N SER A 55 6.89 -10.37 -10.16
CA SER A 55 5.66 -11.11 -9.83
C SER A 55 4.73 -10.38 -8.85
N LEU A 56 4.51 -9.08 -9.10
CA LEU A 56 3.74 -8.24 -8.19
C LEU A 56 2.28 -8.70 -8.11
N SER A 57 1.78 -8.89 -6.88
CA SER A 57 0.36 -9.14 -6.61
C SER A 57 -0.19 -8.17 -5.59
N PHE A 58 -1.50 -7.93 -5.66
CA PHE A 58 -2.15 -6.84 -4.92
C PHE A 58 -3.43 -7.30 -4.26
N ALA A 59 -3.68 -6.77 -3.06
CA ALA A 59 -4.96 -6.84 -2.38
C ALA A 59 -5.32 -5.48 -1.78
N GLN A 60 -6.61 -5.23 -1.63
CA GLN A 60 -7.12 -3.96 -1.12
C GLN A 60 -8.31 -4.17 -0.18
N THR A 61 -8.47 -3.25 0.77
CA THR A 61 -9.59 -3.19 1.71
C THR A 61 -9.80 -1.74 2.16
N VAL A 62 -10.70 -1.52 3.13
CA VAL A 62 -11.09 -0.19 3.64
C VAL A 62 -11.72 0.65 2.52
N PHE A 63 -12.94 0.27 2.14
CA PHE A 63 -13.79 0.91 1.14
C PHE A 63 -14.80 1.88 1.77
N ARG A 64 -15.00 1.80 3.09
CA ARG A 64 -15.94 2.62 3.85
C ARG A 64 -15.22 3.24 5.04
N ASP A 65 -15.85 4.26 5.63
CA ASP A 65 -15.41 4.84 6.90
C ASP A 65 -15.42 3.76 8.01
N PRO A 66 -14.25 3.45 8.61
CA PRO A 66 -14.17 2.54 9.74
C PRO A 66 -15.00 2.98 10.95
N ALA A 67 -15.33 4.27 11.06
CA ALA A 67 -16.21 4.78 12.11
C ALA A 67 -17.71 4.50 11.84
N ALA A 68 -18.09 4.15 10.61
CA ALA A 68 -19.48 3.95 10.22
C ALA A 68 -20.02 2.54 10.53
N THR A 69 -19.15 1.54 10.71
CA THR A 69 -19.56 0.16 11.01
C THR A 69 -18.45 -0.62 11.72
N SER A 70 -18.86 -1.57 12.56
CA SER A 70 -17.95 -2.47 13.28
C SER A 70 -17.52 -3.69 12.45
N ASP A 71 -18.20 -3.93 11.32
CA ASP A 71 -17.90 -5.09 10.47
C ASP A 71 -16.64 -4.82 9.63
N PRO A 72 -15.71 -5.78 9.55
CA PRO A 72 -14.53 -5.62 8.72
C PRO A 72 -14.94 -5.48 7.25
N ASP A 73 -14.29 -4.55 6.54
CA ASP A 73 -14.43 -4.47 5.10
C ASP A 73 -13.86 -5.74 4.45
N PRO A 74 -14.46 -6.20 3.33
CA PRO A 74 -13.94 -7.35 2.62
C PRO A 74 -12.51 -7.08 2.12
N VAL A 75 -11.77 -8.15 1.83
CA VAL A 75 -10.53 -8.06 1.06
C VAL A 75 -10.86 -8.36 -0.40
N ARG A 76 -10.35 -7.56 -1.32
CA ARG A 76 -10.50 -7.76 -2.77
C ARG A 76 -9.14 -7.77 -3.44
N ASP A 77 -9.02 -8.49 -4.54
CA ASP A 77 -7.82 -8.45 -5.39
C ASP A 77 -7.66 -7.05 -6.04
N GLY A 78 -6.42 -6.70 -6.36
CA GLY A 78 -6.09 -5.45 -7.03
C GLY A 78 -5.94 -4.25 -6.09
N TYR A 79 -6.02 -3.05 -6.65
CA TYR A 79 -5.93 -1.77 -5.96
C TYR A 79 -6.76 -0.70 -6.68
N GLY A 80 -6.99 0.44 -6.03
CA GLY A 80 -7.61 1.64 -6.63
C GLY A 80 -9.01 1.99 -6.10
N ASP A 81 -9.71 1.04 -5.49
CA ASP A 81 -11.02 1.27 -4.87
C ASP A 81 -10.91 1.45 -3.35
N GLY A 82 -10.11 0.60 -2.71
CA GLY A 82 -9.87 0.60 -1.27
C GLY A 82 -8.77 1.57 -0.86
N SER A 83 -8.84 2.08 0.35
CA SER A 83 -7.84 3.02 0.87
C SER A 83 -6.58 2.33 1.38
N PHE A 84 -6.69 1.08 1.83
CA PHE A 84 -5.53 0.30 2.27
C PHE A 84 -5.19 -0.74 1.21
N VAL A 85 -3.94 -0.69 0.74
CA VAL A 85 -3.42 -1.58 -0.31
C VAL A 85 -2.27 -2.39 0.25
N VAL A 86 -2.23 -3.66 -0.12
CA VAL A 86 -1.11 -4.56 0.09
C VAL A 86 -0.51 -4.92 -1.25
N VAL A 87 0.79 -4.74 -1.41
CA VAL A 87 1.57 -5.26 -2.54
C VAL A 87 2.53 -6.33 -2.04
N ARG A 88 2.61 -7.44 -2.77
CA ARG A 88 3.64 -8.47 -2.61
C ARG A 88 4.52 -8.46 -3.84
N GLY A 89 5.84 -8.56 -3.66
CA GLY A 89 6.81 -8.79 -4.72
C GLY A 89 7.79 -9.88 -4.36
N GLU A 90 8.25 -10.62 -5.36
CA GLU A 90 9.21 -11.72 -5.20
C GLU A 90 10.62 -11.27 -5.56
N VAL A 91 11.61 -11.77 -4.83
CA VAL A 91 13.02 -11.64 -5.22
C VAL A 91 13.24 -12.49 -6.48
N PRO A 92 13.82 -11.93 -7.55
CA PRO A 92 14.06 -12.66 -8.77
C PRO A 92 14.94 -13.87 -8.50
N VAL A 93 14.66 -14.97 -9.20
CA VAL A 93 15.51 -16.16 -9.13
C VAL A 93 16.69 -15.91 -10.06
N GLU A 94 17.90 -15.79 -9.51
CA GLU A 94 19.11 -15.78 -10.34
C GLU A 94 19.15 -17.09 -11.15
N GLY A 95 19.16 -16.96 -12.48
CA GLY A 95 19.24 -18.08 -13.43
C GLY A 95 20.67 -18.53 -13.69
#